data_AF-A0A0G1TWW2-F1
#
_entry.id   AF-A0A0G1TWW2-F1
#
_cell.length_a   1.000
_cell.length_b   1.000
_cell.length_c   1.000
_cell.angle_alpha   90.00
_cell.angle_beta   90.00
_cell.angle_gamma   90.00
#
_symmetry.space_group_name_H-M   'P 1'
#
loop_
_entity.id
_entity.type
_entity.pdbx_description
1 polymer ?
#
loop_
_entity_poly.entity_id
_entity_poly.type
_entity_poly.pdbx_seq_one_letter_code
_entity_poly.pdbx_strand_id
1 'polypeptide(L)'
;MHNEGRVKSTAPYIPWKIVWYAAFVTEKEARDFERYLKSGSGKSLAYKRLISVALKKDFTEGRKGSPKSKHSEAKRRILKT
;
A
#
# COMPACT_ATOMS: atom_id res chain seq x y z
N MET A 1 -16.19 8.62 7.47
CA MET A 1 -16.34 8.05 6.11
C MET A 1 -15.23 8.64 5.22
N HIS A 2 -14.47 7.83 4.47
CA HIS A 2 -13.30 8.31 3.70
C HIS A 2 -13.64 9.24 2.53
N ASN A 3 -14.80 9.05 1.90
CA ASN A 3 -15.27 9.89 0.78
C ASN A 3 -15.92 11.21 1.23
N GLU A 4 -16.19 11.36 2.52
CA GLU A 4 -16.76 12.58 3.09
C GLU A 4 -15.67 13.58 3.54
N GLY A 5 -14.39 13.33 3.24
CA GLY A 5 -13.32 14.28 3.58
C GLY A 5 -12.99 14.41 5.06
N ARG A 6 -13.64 13.65 5.95
CA ARG A 6 -13.45 13.76 7.40
C ARG A 6 -12.07 13.31 7.90
N VAL A 7 -11.26 12.70 7.05
CA VAL A 7 -9.91 12.21 7.37
C VAL A 7 -8.87 13.07 6.68
N LYS A 8 -8.12 13.86 7.46
CA LYS A 8 -7.12 14.84 6.96
C LYS A 8 -6.12 14.26 5.96
N SER A 9 -5.67 13.01 6.16
CA SER A 9 -4.67 12.36 5.31
C SER A 9 -5.23 11.80 4.00
N THR A 10 -6.51 11.43 3.95
CA THR A 10 -7.14 10.85 2.75
C THR A 10 -8.06 11.83 2.01
N ALA A 11 -8.35 12.99 2.60
CA ALA A 11 -9.19 14.04 2.05
C ALA A 11 -8.70 14.59 0.70
N PRO A 12 -7.39 14.82 0.45
CA PRO A 12 -6.92 15.35 -0.82
C PRO A 12 -7.09 14.41 -2.02
N TYR A 13 -7.34 13.11 -1.77
CA TYR A 13 -7.34 12.06 -2.80
C TYR A 13 -8.75 11.47 -3.05
N ILE A 14 -9.79 12.16 -2.59
CA ILE A 14 -11.19 11.81 -2.84
C ILE A 14 -11.53 12.13 -4.31
N PRO A 15 -12.33 11.30 -5.00
CA PRO A 15 -13.10 10.16 -4.49
C PRO A 15 -12.35 8.82 -4.49
N TRP A 16 -12.45 8.08 -3.38
CA TRP A 16 -11.97 6.71 -3.27
C TRP A 16 -13.02 5.74 -3.82
N LYS A 17 -12.59 4.88 -4.74
CA LYS A 17 -13.39 3.77 -5.26
C LYS A 17 -12.84 2.45 -4.73
N ILE A 18 -13.72 1.57 -4.28
CA ILE A 18 -13.35 0.20 -3.88
C ILE A 18 -13.01 -0.56 -5.15
N VAL A 19 -11.75 -1.00 -5.28
CA VAL A 19 -11.28 -1.77 -6.45
C VAL A 19 -11.37 -3.27 -6.20
N TRP A 20 -11.25 -3.68 -4.94
CA TRP A 20 -11.31 -5.08 -4.53
C TRP A 20 -11.72 -5.18 -3.05
N TYR A 21 -12.45 -6.24 -2.70
CA TYR A 21 -12.76 -6.62 -1.33
C TYR A 21 -12.80 -8.15 -1.21
N ALA A 22 -12.56 -8.66 0.00
CA ALA A 22 -12.83 -10.05 0.36
C ALA A 22 -13.66 -10.09 1.63
N ALA A 23 -14.55 -11.07 1.70
CA ALA A 23 -15.33 -11.39 2.89
C ALA A 23 -14.80 -12.70 3.49
N PHE A 24 -14.72 -12.75 4.81
CA PHE A 24 -14.26 -13.91 5.57
C PHE A 24 -15.33 -14.28 6.60
N VAL A 25 -15.37 -15.55 6.96
CA VAL A 25 -16.34 -16.06 7.94
C VAL A 25 -15.97 -15.64 9.36
N THR A 26 -14.67 -15.61 9.66
CA THR A 26 -14.17 -15.21 10.98
C THR A 26 -13.34 -13.93 10.93
N GLU A 27 -13.38 -13.18 12.02
CA GLU A 27 -12.53 -11.98 12.19
C GLU A 27 -11.04 -12.33 12.14
N LYS A 28 -10.67 -13.51 12.65
CA LYS A 28 -9.27 -13.97 12.68
C LYS A 28 -8.72 -14.13 11.26
N GLU A 29 -9.46 -14.78 10.37
CA GLU A 29 -9.07 -14.94 8.97
C GLU A 29 -8.91 -13.59 8.27
N ALA A 30 -9.86 -12.67 8.51
CA ALA A 30 -9.79 -11.32 7.94
C ALA A 30 -8.53 -10.57 8.40
N ARG A 31 -8.21 -10.60 9.69
CA ARG A 31 -7.00 -9.97 10.24
C ARG A 31 -5.72 -10.63 9.74
N ASP A 32 -5.70 -11.97 9.65
CA ASP A 32 -4.54 -12.71 9.18
C ASP A 32 -4.25 -12.38 7.70
N PHE A 33 -5.31 -12.31 6.89
CA PHE A 33 -5.21 -11.93 5.48
C PHE A 33 -4.81 -10.46 5.29
N GLU A 34 -5.35 -9.54 6.10
CA GLU A 34 -4.94 -8.13 6.08
C GLU A 34 -3.45 -7.96 6.40
N ARG A 35 -2.96 -8.66 7.44
CA ARG A 35 -1.52 -8.66 7.78
C ARG A 35 -0.69 -9.24 6.66
N TYR A 36 -1.15 -10.31 6.03
CA TYR A 36 -0.49 -10.88 4.87
C TYR A 36 -0.40 -9.88 3.71
N LEU A 37 -1.48 -9.19 3.34
CA LEU A 37 -1.49 -8.18 2.27
C LEU A 37 -0.52 -7.02 2.52
N LYS A 38 -0.29 -6.65 3.79
CA LYS A 38 0.68 -5.60 4.17
C LYS A 38 2.14 -6.03 3.97
N SER A 39 2.42 -7.34 3.90
CA SER A 39 3.76 -7.88 3.64
C SER A 39 4.25 -7.65 2.21
N GLY A 40 5.55 -7.85 1.95
CA GLY A 40 6.12 -7.72 0.59
C GLY A 40 5.53 -8.73 -0.41
N SER A 41 5.34 -9.97 0.02
CA SER A 41 4.72 -11.02 -0.80
C SER A 41 3.23 -10.75 -1.02
N GLY A 42 2.51 -10.29 0.01
CA GLY A 42 1.09 -9.94 -0.10
C GLY A 42 0.82 -8.79 -1.07
N LYS A 43 1.67 -7.75 -1.07
CA LYS A 43 1.62 -6.68 -2.09
C LYS A 43 1.78 -7.26 -3.50
N SER A 44 2.71 -8.18 -3.68
CA SER A 44 2.94 -8.83 -4.98
C SER A 44 1.73 -9.65 -5.45
N LEU A 45 1.06 -10.36 -4.54
CA LEU A 45 -0.18 -11.07 -4.83
C LEU A 45 -1.28 -10.07 -5.23
N ALA A 46 -1.47 -9.01 -4.43
CA ALA A 46 -2.51 -8.02 -4.68
C ALA A 46 -2.39 -7.40 -6.08
N TYR A 47 -1.18 -6.97 -6.43
CA TYR A 47 -0.92 -6.37 -7.74
C TYR A 47 -1.05 -7.37 -8.90
N LYS A 48 -0.64 -8.63 -8.73
CA LYS A 48 -0.67 -9.60 -9.83
C LYS A 48 -2.03 -10.26 -10.03
N ARG A 49 -2.82 -10.43 -8.97
CA ARG A 49 -4.00 -11.31 -8.96
C ARG A 49 -5.29 -10.65 -8.50
N LEU A 50 -5.23 -9.64 -7.64
CA LEU A 50 -6.44 -9.03 -7.05
C LEU A 50 -6.85 -7.72 -7.72
N ILE A 51 -5.88 -6.95 -8.22
CA ILE A 51 -6.12 -5.60 -8.75
C ILE A 51 -5.56 -5.47 -10.16
N SER A 52 -6.44 -5.19 -11.14
CA SER A 52 -6.03 -4.91 -12.52
C SER A 52 -5.68 -3.42 -12.76
N VAL A 53 -6.28 -2.53 -11.97
CA VAL A 53 -6.31 -1.08 -12.25
C VAL A 53 -5.05 -0.36 -11.77
N ALA A 54 -4.49 -0.76 -10.62
CA ALA A 54 -3.27 -0.16 -10.06
C ALA A 54 -2.05 -0.38 -10.97
N LEU A 55 -2.00 -1.53 -11.65
CA LEU A 55 -0.90 -1.89 -12.54
C LEU A 55 -0.67 -0.88 -13.68
N LYS A 56 -1.73 -0.41 -14.36
CA LYS A 56 -1.56 0.41 -15.57
C LYS A 56 -0.85 1.74 -15.30
N LYS A 57 -1.15 2.42 -14.20
CA LYS A 57 -0.52 3.70 -13.83
C LYS A 57 0.90 3.52 -13.27
N ASP A 58 1.12 2.46 -12.50
CA ASP A 58 2.41 2.17 -11.88
C ASP A 58 3.46 1.67 -12.89
N PHE A 59 3.04 1.04 -14.00
CA PHE A 59 3.93 0.63 -15.08
C PHE A 59 4.30 1.78 -16.01
N THR A 60 3.40 2.74 -16.26
CA THR A 60 3.68 3.90 -17.14
C THR A 60 4.71 4.85 -16.55
N GLU A 61 4.74 5.03 -15.23
CA GLU A 61 5.70 5.92 -14.55
C GLU A 61 6.87 5.19 -13.89
N GLY A 62 6.91 3.85 -13.98
CA GLY A 62 7.79 3.00 -13.18
C GLY A 62 7.45 3.05 -11.68
N ARG A 63 7.81 1.99 -10.94
CA ARG A 63 7.62 1.98 -9.47
C ARG A 63 8.50 3.05 -8.81
N LYS A 64 7.93 4.22 -8.54
CA LYS A 64 8.58 5.22 -7.69
C LYS A 64 8.70 4.66 -6.28
N GLY A 65 9.92 4.38 -5.84
CA GLY A 65 10.19 3.97 -4.46
C GLY A 65 9.73 5.06 -3.49
N SER A 66 9.21 4.67 -2.32
CA SER A 66 8.90 5.66 -1.28
C SER A 66 10.15 6.47 -0.95
N PRO A 67 10.05 7.80 -0.77
CA PRO A 67 11.18 8.63 -0.38
C PRO A 67 11.84 8.04 0.88
N LYS A 68 13.13 7.75 0.81
CA LYS A 68 13.86 7.25 1.99
C LYS A 68 13.84 8.32 3.07
N SER A 69 13.56 7.93 4.31
CA SER A 69 13.60 8.90 5.42
C SER A 69 15.04 9.38 5.61
N LYS A 70 15.21 10.69 5.85
CA LYS A 70 16.52 11.32 6.09
C LYS A 70 17.33 10.64 7.21
N HIS A 71 16.64 9.98 8.15
CA HIS A 71 17.26 9.24 9.26
C HIS A 71 18.03 7.98 8.81
N SER A 72 17.58 7.31 7.73
CA SER A 72 18.21 6.09 7.21
C SER A 72 19.53 6.35 6.45
N GLU A 73 19.73 7.57 5.98
CA GLU A 73 20.87 7.97 5.14
C GLU A 73 22.13 8.25 5.97
N ALA A 74 21.96 8.79 7.19
CA ALA A 74 23.04 9.06 8.12
C ALA A 74 23.79 7.78 8.58
N LYS A 75 23.07 6.67 8.81
CA LYS A 75 23.68 5.40 9.23
C LYS A 75 24.59 4.76 8.18
N ARG A 76 24.37 5.02 6.89
CA ARG A 76 25.20 4.45 5.80
C ARG A 76 26.53 5.17 5.61
N ARG A 77 26.64 6.41 6.08
CA ARG A 77 27.84 7.24 5.95
C ARG A 77 28.88 6.96 7.03
N ILE A 78 28.44 6.44 8.18
CA ILE A 78 29.29 6.11 9.34
C ILE A 78 29.92 4.73 9.20
N LEU A 79 29.30 3.78 8.48
CA LEU A 79 29.75 2.39 8.37
C LEU A 79 30.71 2.14 7.17
N LYS A 80 31.23 3.20 6.53
CA LYS A 80 32.09 3.14 5.33
C LYS A 80 33.47 3.76 5.54
N THR A 81 33.83 4.07 6.78
CA THR A 81 35.17 4.48 7.21
C THR A 81 35.73 3.36 8.08
#